data_AF-A0A0V1LZZ8-F1
#
_entry.id   AF-A0A0V1LZZ8-F1
#
_cell.length_a   1.000
_cell.length_b   1.000
_cell.length_c   1.000
_cell.angle_alpha   90.00
_cell.angle_beta   90.00
_cell.angle_gamma   90.00
#
_symmetry.space_group_name_H-M   'P 1'
#
loop_
_entity.id
_entity.type
_entity.pdbx_description
1 polymer ?
#
loop_
_entity_poly.entity_id
_entity_poly.type
_entity_poly.pdbx_seq_one_letter_code
_entity_poly.pdbx_strand_id
1 'polypeptide(L)'
;LNCDDSREIFWAYVVKRSDIFGDPFKLAYDGRSALFTVDKLSLKQVSEEAALDKFSFKTVRENKPSEVTILIKPTGLVHLDFKNAESGLLDEREKGAIQFLDILFAQGRSCPLFELSKSFKAVKNSFYFIPEGAGVDVKYGIDLWRGLFISARVIDGFRPGINIDVSHSCFYKHQSLINLICDILNGDEHQAKFHPRQLKIDTRLKPEHLRLLIPELKGVSIHTTHRNQDRIYRIKDISGTAA
;
A
#
# COMPACT_ATOMS: atom_id res chain seq x y z
N LEU A 1 -3.46 6.75 9.04
CA LEU A 1 -2.45 5.79 8.52
C LEU A 1 -2.81 5.45 7.09
N ASN A 2 -1.83 5.28 6.21
CA ASN A 2 -2.12 4.69 4.91
C ASN A 2 -2.26 3.16 5.04
N CYS A 3 -2.75 2.49 3.98
CA CYS A 3 -3.03 1.06 4.02
C CYS A 3 -1.78 0.19 4.29
N ASP A 4 -0.62 0.58 3.78
CA ASP A 4 0.62 -0.16 3.97
C ASP A 4 1.15 0.01 5.40
N ASP A 5 1.12 1.24 5.95
CA ASP A 5 1.49 1.49 7.35
C ASP A 5 0.59 0.66 8.31
N SER A 6 -0.71 0.60 8.02
CA SER A 6 -1.67 -0.20 8.78
C SER A 6 -1.36 -1.69 8.75
N ARG A 7 -0.93 -2.23 7.59
CA ARG A 7 -0.48 -3.63 7.48
C ARG A 7 0.79 -3.87 8.29
N GLU A 8 1.79 -3.01 8.18
CA GLU A 8 3.04 -3.15 8.95
C GLU A 8 2.76 -3.20 10.45
N ILE A 9 1.97 -2.25 10.97
CA ILE A 9 1.60 -2.19 12.38
C ILE A 9 0.83 -3.44 12.80
N PHE A 10 -0.21 -3.82 12.03
CA PHE A 10 -1.06 -4.95 12.39
C PHE A 10 -0.29 -6.28 12.40
N TRP A 11 0.52 -6.55 11.38
CA TRP A 11 1.25 -7.81 11.31
C TRP A 11 2.36 -7.90 12.35
N ALA A 12 3.00 -6.79 12.71
CA ALA A 12 3.91 -6.74 13.86
C ALA A 12 3.17 -7.01 15.18
N TYR A 13 1.96 -6.48 15.34
CA TYR A 13 1.11 -6.77 16.49
C TYR A 13 0.70 -8.25 16.55
N VAL A 14 0.32 -8.86 15.43
CA VAL A 14 -0.01 -10.28 15.32
C VAL A 14 1.14 -11.17 15.78
N VAL A 15 2.36 -10.90 15.29
CA VAL A 15 3.56 -11.64 15.69
C VAL A 15 3.84 -11.50 17.18
N LYS A 16 3.66 -10.30 17.74
CA LYS A 16 3.88 -10.06 19.18
C LYS A 16 2.82 -10.72 20.06
N ARG A 17 1.57 -10.80 19.58
CA ARG A 17 0.41 -11.37 20.31
C ARG A 17 0.07 -12.76 19.79
N SER A 18 1.08 -13.62 19.64
CA SER A 18 0.88 -15.04 19.28
C SER A 18 -0.02 -15.78 20.28
N ASP A 19 -0.14 -15.28 21.51
CA ASP A 19 -1.08 -15.75 22.54
C ASP A 19 -2.56 -15.57 22.12
N ILE A 20 -2.87 -14.54 21.33
CA ILE A 20 -4.23 -14.28 20.81
C ILE A 20 -4.40 -14.94 19.44
N PHE A 21 -3.43 -14.74 18.55
CA PHE A 21 -3.60 -15.01 17.12
C PHE A 21 -3.13 -16.39 16.69
N GLY A 22 -2.30 -17.06 17.49
CA GLY A 22 -1.74 -18.36 17.13
C GLY A 22 -0.93 -18.28 15.83
N ASP A 23 -1.39 -19.01 14.81
CA ASP A 23 -0.78 -19.05 13.49
C ASP A 23 -1.21 -17.84 12.63
N PRO A 24 -0.29 -16.91 12.27
CA PRO A 24 -0.61 -15.75 11.42
C PRO A 24 -1.17 -16.11 10.04
N PHE A 25 -0.88 -17.31 9.53
CA PHE A 25 -1.36 -17.76 8.21
C PHE A 25 -2.83 -18.19 8.21
N LYS A 26 -3.47 -18.25 9.38
CA LYS A 26 -4.92 -18.44 9.54
C LYS A 26 -5.73 -17.13 9.57
N LEU A 27 -5.08 -16.00 9.32
CA LEU A 27 -5.68 -14.68 9.35
C LEU A 27 -5.74 -14.08 7.94
N ALA A 28 -6.72 -13.23 7.65
CA ALA A 28 -6.73 -12.40 6.46
C ALA A 28 -7.09 -10.95 6.80
N TYR A 29 -6.21 -9.99 6.48
CA TYR A 29 -6.37 -8.57 6.86
C TYR A 29 -6.31 -7.65 5.63
N ASP A 30 -7.31 -6.80 5.48
CA ASP A 30 -7.43 -5.89 4.33
C ASP A 30 -6.42 -4.73 4.34
N GLY A 31 -5.76 -4.47 5.47
CA GLY A 31 -4.91 -3.29 5.67
C GLY A 31 -5.66 -2.05 6.12
N ARG A 32 -6.92 -2.20 6.55
CA ARG A 32 -7.76 -1.13 7.11
C ARG A 32 -8.48 -1.64 8.36
N SER A 33 -9.65 -2.26 8.21
CA SER A 33 -10.53 -2.58 9.34
C SER A 33 -11.09 -4.00 9.31
N ALA A 34 -10.99 -4.71 8.19
CA ALA A 34 -11.54 -6.06 8.07
C ALA A 34 -10.47 -7.11 8.34
N LEU A 35 -10.69 -7.90 9.40
CA LEU A 35 -9.89 -9.05 9.77
C LEU A 35 -10.78 -10.30 9.74
N PHE A 36 -10.37 -11.29 8.98
CA PHE A 36 -10.98 -12.62 8.97
C PHE A 36 -10.04 -13.61 9.64
N THR A 37 -10.62 -14.54 10.40
CA THR A 37 -9.87 -15.59 11.09
C THR A 37 -10.56 -16.93 10.86
N VAL A 38 -9.78 -17.99 10.74
CA VAL A 38 -10.35 -19.36 10.67
C VAL A 38 -10.97 -19.74 12.00
N ASP A 39 -10.24 -19.50 13.08
CA ASP A 39 -10.65 -19.85 14.44
C ASP A 39 -11.11 -18.57 15.19
N LYS A 40 -12.07 -18.71 16.10
CA LYS A 40 -12.52 -17.58 16.95
C LYS A 40 -11.36 -17.15 17.86
N LEU A 41 -10.99 -15.87 17.80
CA LEU A 41 -9.94 -15.32 18.66
C LEU A 41 -10.34 -15.33 20.14
N SER A 42 -9.42 -15.77 20.99
CA SER A 42 -9.57 -15.74 22.45
C SER A 42 -9.12 -14.39 22.99
N LEU A 43 -10.01 -13.40 22.88
CA LEU A 43 -9.74 -12.02 23.31
C LEU A 43 -9.93 -11.88 24.81
N LYS A 44 -8.93 -11.35 25.52
CA LYS A 44 -9.07 -10.91 26.92
C LYS A 44 -9.97 -9.67 26.93
N GLN A 45 -11.21 -9.86 27.32
CA GLN A 45 -12.28 -8.85 27.21
C GLN A 45 -11.99 -7.63 28.10
N VAL A 46 -12.11 -6.43 27.53
CA VAL A 46 -12.15 -5.15 28.29
C VAL A 46 -13.62 -4.72 28.47
N SER A 47 -14.52 -5.19 27.60
CA SER A 47 -15.98 -5.17 27.72
C SER A 47 -16.56 -6.41 27.01
N GLU A 48 -17.87 -6.70 27.17
CA GLU A 48 -18.54 -7.89 26.61
C GLU A 48 -18.40 -8.03 25.08
N GLU A 49 -17.98 -6.98 24.35
CA GLU A 49 -18.02 -6.93 22.88
C GLU A 49 -16.69 -6.56 22.20
N ALA A 50 -15.63 -6.20 22.91
CA ALA A 50 -14.36 -5.82 22.27
C ALA A 50 -13.12 -5.98 23.15
N ALA A 51 -11.98 -6.23 22.50
CA ALA A 51 -10.66 -6.12 23.12
C ALA A 51 -9.94 -4.87 22.62
N LEU A 52 -9.46 -4.09 23.58
CA LEU A 52 -8.66 -2.89 23.34
C LEU A 52 -7.25 -3.17 23.85
N ASP A 53 -6.25 -3.00 23.00
CA ASP A 53 -4.85 -3.09 23.40
C ASP A 53 -4.06 -1.89 22.88
N LYS A 54 -3.08 -1.45 23.69
CA LYS A 54 -2.14 -0.40 23.30
C LYS A 54 -0.87 -1.06 22.80
N PHE A 55 -0.52 -0.77 21.56
CA PHE A 55 0.65 -1.31 20.90
C PHE A 55 1.59 -0.18 20.48
N SER A 56 2.78 -0.17 21.05
CA SER A 56 3.82 0.74 20.60
C SER A 56 4.55 0.16 19.39
N PHE A 57 4.52 0.88 18.27
CA PHE A 57 5.19 0.49 17.03
C PHE A 57 5.96 1.68 16.45
N LYS A 58 7.13 1.40 15.90
CA LYS A 58 7.94 2.41 15.20
C LYS A 58 7.81 2.18 13.71
N THR A 59 7.07 3.05 13.02
CA THR A 59 7.05 3.07 11.55
C THR A 59 8.34 3.69 11.00
N VAL A 60 8.68 3.40 9.74
CA VAL A 60 9.82 4.03 9.03
C VAL A 60 9.72 5.57 9.05
N ARG A 61 8.50 6.11 9.13
CA ARG A 61 8.24 7.57 9.10
C ARG A 61 8.62 8.29 10.40
N GLU A 62 8.82 7.57 11.51
CA GLU A 62 8.89 8.17 12.85
C GLU A 62 10.19 7.85 13.60
N ASN A 63 10.74 8.83 14.31
CA ASN A 63 11.99 8.65 15.08
C ASN A 63 11.80 7.90 16.40
N LYS A 64 10.62 8.06 17.01
CA LYS A 64 10.24 7.40 18.24
C LYS A 64 9.07 6.46 17.94
N PRO A 65 8.95 5.32 18.64
CA PRO A 65 7.77 4.50 18.56
C PRO A 65 6.53 5.34 18.89
N SER A 66 5.52 5.28 18.02
CA SER A 66 4.20 5.83 18.32
C SER A 66 3.38 4.79 19.04
N GLU A 67 2.60 5.25 20.03
CA GLU A 67 1.59 4.40 20.65
C GLU A 67 0.37 4.37 19.74
N VAL A 68 0.01 3.17 19.27
CA VAL A 68 -1.16 2.91 18.46
C VAL A 68 -2.13 2.07 19.29
N THR A 69 -3.39 2.49 19.33
CA THR A 69 -4.43 1.71 19.99
C THR A 69 -5.11 0.82 18.96
N ILE A 70 -5.15 -0.48 19.22
CA ILE A 70 -5.81 -1.48 18.37
C ILE A 70 -7.07 -1.96 19.09
N LEU A 71 -8.21 -1.80 18.42
CA LEU A 71 -9.52 -2.27 18.87
C LEU A 71 -9.95 -3.43 17.98
N ILE A 72 -10.20 -4.60 18.58
CA ILE A 72 -10.71 -5.77 17.88
C ILE A 72 -12.11 -6.05 18.40
N LYS A 73 -13.10 -5.95 17.51
CA LYS A 73 -14.51 -6.24 17.77
C LYS A 73 -14.97 -7.38 16.85
N PRO A 74 -15.48 -8.50 17.38
CA PRO A 74 -16.14 -9.52 16.56
C PRO A 74 -17.36 -8.92 15.87
N THR A 75 -17.46 -9.07 14.55
CA THR A 75 -18.56 -8.49 13.75
C THR A 75 -19.54 -9.52 13.21
N GLY A 76 -19.15 -10.78 13.08
CA GLY A 76 -20.02 -11.85 12.61
C GLY A 76 -19.23 -13.03 12.02
N LEU A 77 -19.97 -14.04 11.55
CA LEU A 77 -19.42 -15.17 10.81
C LEU A 77 -19.65 -14.94 9.30
N VAL A 78 -18.66 -15.32 8.50
CA VAL A 78 -18.80 -15.37 7.04
C VAL A 78 -18.90 -16.82 6.60
N HIS A 79 -19.96 -17.14 5.87
CA HIS A 79 -20.20 -18.46 5.32
C HIS A 79 -19.73 -18.51 3.87
N LEU A 80 -18.82 -19.43 3.56
CA LEU A 80 -18.34 -19.68 2.19
C LEU A 80 -19.21 -20.72 1.47
N ASP A 81 -20.53 -20.57 1.57
CA ASP A 81 -21.49 -21.42 0.87
C ASP A 81 -22.20 -20.60 -0.20
N PHE A 82 -21.70 -20.70 -1.43
CA PHE A 82 -22.27 -20.03 -2.58
C PHE A 82 -23.47 -20.80 -3.16
N LYS A 83 -23.53 -22.13 -2.99
CA LYS A 83 -24.54 -22.98 -3.66
C LYS A 83 -25.92 -22.87 -3.03
N ASN A 84 -25.98 -22.73 -1.71
CA ASN A 84 -27.24 -22.68 -0.95
C ASN A 84 -27.67 -21.23 -0.65
N ALA A 85 -27.12 -20.24 -1.35
CA ALA A 85 -27.64 -18.89 -1.28
C ALA A 85 -29.07 -18.89 -1.83
N GLU A 86 -30.07 -18.83 -0.96
CA GLU A 86 -31.47 -18.77 -1.36
C GLU A 86 -31.68 -17.63 -2.36
N SER A 87 -32.27 -17.96 -3.51
CA SER A 87 -32.54 -17.00 -4.58
C SER A 87 -33.37 -15.84 -4.05
N GLY A 88 -32.74 -14.68 -3.82
CA GLY A 88 -33.39 -13.48 -3.29
C GLY A 88 -32.66 -12.75 -2.17
N LEU A 89 -31.63 -13.35 -1.55
CA LEU A 89 -30.80 -12.72 -0.49
C LEU A 89 -29.33 -12.52 -0.91
N LEU A 90 -29.13 -12.24 -2.19
CA LEU A 90 -27.82 -12.05 -2.86
C LEU A 90 -26.98 -10.90 -2.28
N ASP A 91 -27.52 -10.05 -1.41
CA ASP A 91 -26.88 -8.75 -1.21
C ASP A 91 -25.91 -8.66 -0.02
N GLU A 92 -25.92 -9.55 0.99
CA GLU A 92 -25.00 -9.40 2.15
C GLU A 92 -24.10 -10.61 2.44
N ARG A 93 -24.61 -11.85 2.31
CA ARG A 93 -23.77 -13.06 2.53
C ARG A 93 -22.69 -13.23 1.45
N GLU A 94 -23.03 -12.89 0.20
CA GLU A 94 -22.06 -12.95 -0.89
C GLU A 94 -21.01 -11.84 -0.79
N LYS A 95 -21.41 -10.62 -0.39
CA LYS A 95 -20.47 -9.51 -0.22
C LYS A 95 -19.36 -9.87 0.77
N GLY A 96 -19.72 -10.44 1.92
CA GLY A 96 -18.74 -10.87 2.92
C GLY A 96 -17.82 -11.98 2.43
N ALA A 97 -18.37 -13.00 1.77
CA ALA A 97 -17.60 -14.13 1.24
C ALA A 97 -16.65 -13.71 0.09
N ILE A 98 -17.13 -12.89 -0.85
CA ILE A 98 -16.33 -12.35 -1.96
C ILE A 98 -15.26 -11.40 -1.43
N GLN A 99 -15.59 -10.52 -0.48
CA GLN A 99 -14.61 -9.64 0.16
C GLN A 99 -13.52 -10.44 0.87
N PHE A 100 -13.88 -11.49 1.61
CA PHE A 100 -12.91 -12.39 2.24
C PHE A 100 -11.97 -13.00 1.20
N LEU A 101 -12.50 -13.54 0.10
CA LEU A 101 -11.69 -14.14 -0.96
C LEU A 101 -10.76 -13.12 -1.63
N ASP A 102 -11.24 -11.90 -1.89
CA ASP A 102 -10.41 -10.81 -2.42
C ASP A 102 -9.21 -10.50 -1.50
N ILE A 103 -9.45 -10.42 -0.18
CA ILE A 103 -8.39 -10.16 0.81
C ILE A 103 -7.43 -11.35 0.88
N LEU A 104 -7.94 -12.58 0.86
CA LEU A 104 -7.13 -13.80 0.88
C LEU A 104 -6.19 -13.87 -0.33
N PHE A 105 -6.68 -13.56 -1.53
CA PHE A 105 -5.86 -13.56 -2.75
C PHE A 105 -4.81 -12.44 -2.75
N ALA A 106 -5.10 -11.32 -2.08
CA ALA A 106 -4.16 -10.23 -1.90
C ALA A 106 -3.02 -10.55 -0.92
N GLN A 107 -3.34 -11.32 0.12
CA GLN A 107 -2.49 -11.53 1.28
C GLN A 107 -1.06 -11.93 0.95
N GLY A 108 -0.86 -12.93 0.08
CA GLY A 108 0.48 -13.43 -0.25
C GLY A 108 1.40 -12.39 -0.90
N ARG A 109 0.84 -11.27 -1.40
CA ARG A 109 1.58 -10.18 -2.06
C ARG A 109 1.58 -8.89 -1.27
N SER A 110 0.73 -8.76 -0.25
CA SER A 110 0.61 -7.54 0.56
C SER A 110 0.97 -7.72 2.03
N CYS A 111 1.01 -8.95 2.55
CA CYS A 111 1.36 -9.20 3.94
C CYS A 111 2.90 -9.19 4.10
N PRO A 112 3.45 -8.33 4.98
CA PRO A 112 4.89 -8.15 5.18
C PRO A 112 5.58 -9.37 5.82
N LEU A 113 4.82 -10.38 6.27
CA LEU A 113 5.38 -11.66 6.73
C LEU A 113 5.85 -12.54 5.56
N PHE A 114 5.39 -12.29 4.34
CA PHE A 114 5.89 -12.97 3.15
C PHE A 114 7.00 -12.15 2.52
N GLU A 115 8.20 -12.73 2.38
CA GLU A 115 9.32 -12.07 1.67
C GLU A 115 8.93 -11.64 0.26
N LEU A 116 8.08 -12.43 -0.41
CA LEU A 116 7.57 -12.13 -1.74
C LEU A 116 6.83 -10.78 -1.81
N SER A 117 6.22 -10.31 -0.71
CA SER A 117 5.49 -9.03 -0.71
C SER A 117 6.39 -7.83 -1.03
N LYS A 118 7.70 -7.94 -0.78
CA LYS A 118 8.68 -6.88 -1.09
C LYS A 118 8.90 -6.67 -2.59
N SER A 119 8.50 -7.63 -3.42
CA SER A 119 8.60 -7.56 -4.88
C SER A 119 7.37 -6.94 -5.54
N PHE A 120 6.34 -6.56 -4.77
CA PHE A 120 5.08 -6.04 -5.31
C PHE A 120 4.65 -4.73 -4.66
N LYS A 121 4.02 -3.88 -5.47
CA LYS A 121 3.18 -2.79 -4.98
C LYS A 121 1.71 -3.16 -5.14
N ALA A 122 1.04 -3.38 -4.01
CA ALA A 122 -0.40 -3.60 -3.98
C ALA A 122 -1.17 -2.27 -4.12
N VAL A 123 -2.09 -2.20 -5.07
CA VAL A 123 -3.02 -1.08 -5.26
C VAL A 123 -4.41 -1.66 -5.49
N LYS A 124 -5.28 -1.59 -4.47
CA LYS A 124 -6.58 -2.28 -4.46
C LYS A 124 -6.38 -3.77 -4.76
N ASN A 125 -7.09 -4.30 -5.75
CA ASN A 125 -7.05 -5.69 -6.20
C ASN A 125 -5.98 -5.96 -7.28
N SER A 126 -5.05 -5.01 -7.47
CA SER A 126 -3.95 -5.14 -8.43
C SER A 126 -2.60 -5.19 -7.72
N PHE A 127 -1.69 -6.00 -8.24
CA PHE A 127 -0.34 -6.17 -7.72
C PHE A 127 0.64 -5.92 -8.85
N TYR A 128 1.43 -4.85 -8.72
CA TYR A 128 2.41 -4.44 -9.72
C TYR A 128 3.79 -4.89 -9.30
N PHE A 129 4.53 -5.51 -10.21
CA PHE A 129 5.91 -5.94 -9.94
C PHE A 129 6.79 -4.70 -9.80
N ILE A 130 7.57 -4.65 -8.72
CA ILE A 130 8.59 -3.62 -8.54
C ILE A 130 9.78 -4.03 -9.43
N PRO A 131 10.17 -3.23 -10.44
CA PRO A 131 11.29 -3.58 -11.31
C PRO A 131 12.60 -3.65 -10.50
N GLU A 132 13.38 -4.72 -10.70
CA GLU A 132 14.72 -4.87 -10.07
C GLU A 132 15.79 -4.02 -10.76
N GLY A 133 15.46 -3.38 -11.90
CA GLY A 133 16.33 -2.52 -12.68
C GLY A 133 15.58 -1.33 -13.27
N ALA A 134 16.06 -0.79 -14.39
CA ALA A 134 15.34 0.27 -15.12
C ALA A 134 13.99 -0.28 -15.63
N GLY A 135 12.89 0.34 -15.20
CA GLY A 135 11.56 0.02 -15.71
C GLY A 135 11.37 0.49 -17.16
N VAL A 136 10.14 0.33 -17.66
CA VAL A 136 9.76 0.89 -18.97
C VAL A 136 9.51 2.38 -18.79
N ASP A 137 10.50 3.19 -19.17
CA ASP A 137 10.47 4.65 -19.04
C ASP A 137 9.37 5.27 -19.92
N VAL A 138 8.40 5.94 -19.28
CA VAL A 138 7.32 6.68 -19.95
C VAL A 138 7.48 8.20 -19.80
N LYS A 139 8.70 8.67 -19.55
CA LYS A 139 9.09 10.07 -19.37
C LYS A 139 8.60 10.68 -18.06
N TYR A 140 9.00 11.92 -17.80
CA TYR A 140 8.64 12.68 -16.57
C TYR A 140 9.02 11.99 -15.25
N GLY A 141 10.00 11.08 -15.30
CA GLY A 141 10.46 10.33 -14.13
C GLY A 141 9.48 9.24 -13.70
N ILE A 142 8.69 8.73 -14.63
CA ILE A 142 7.67 7.70 -14.44
C ILE A 142 8.07 6.44 -15.21
N ASP A 143 7.89 5.29 -14.58
CA ASP A 143 7.98 3.97 -15.20
C ASP A 143 6.60 3.33 -15.31
N LEU A 144 6.37 2.60 -16.40
CA LEU A 144 5.23 1.70 -16.54
C LEU A 144 5.55 0.37 -15.88
N TRP A 145 4.78 -0.01 -14.86
CA TRP A 145 4.91 -1.29 -14.18
C TRP A 145 3.80 -2.23 -14.63
N ARG A 146 4.19 -3.45 -14.99
CA ARG A 146 3.26 -4.55 -15.24
C ARG A 146 2.79 -5.14 -13.91
N GLY A 147 1.58 -5.65 -13.89
CA GLY A 147 0.99 -6.32 -12.75
C GLY A 147 -0.13 -7.27 -13.15
N LEU A 148 -0.82 -7.77 -12.14
CA LEU A 148 -2.01 -8.59 -12.28
C LEU A 148 -3.15 -7.98 -11.46
N PHE A 149 -4.33 -7.90 -12.06
CA PHE A 149 -5.58 -7.69 -11.35
C PHE A 149 -6.17 -9.06 -10.97
N ILE A 150 -6.59 -9.23 -9.72
CA ILE A 150 -7.19 -10.47 -9.24
C ILE A 150 -8.43 -10.13 -8.42
N SER A 151 -9.58 -10.72 -8.74
CA SER A 151 -10.79 -10.55 -7.93
C SER A 151 -11.67 -11.80 -7.93
N ALA A 152 -12.26 -12.10 -6.78
CA ALA A 152 -13.32 -13.09 -6.64
C ALA A 152 -14.63 -12.58 -7.26
N ARG A 153 -15.38 -13.50 -7.88
CA ARG A 153 -16.70 -13.26 -8.48
C ARG A 153 -17.60 -14.47 -8.23
N VAL A 154 -18.91 -14.25 -8.20
CA VAL A 154 -19.88 -15.34 -8.34
C VAL A 154 -20.22 -15.45 -9.82
N ILE A 155 -20.08 -16.65 -10.38
CA ILE A 155 -20.41 -16.96 -11.78
C ILE A 155 -21.68 -17.82 -11.85
N ASP A 156 -22.15 -18.07 -13.08
CA ASP A 156 -23.34 -18.88 -13.35
C ASP A 156 -23.36 -20.21 -12.57
N GLY A 157 -24.52 -20.45 -11.95
CA GLY A 157 -24.75 -21.57 -11.04
C GLY A 157 -24.23 -21.33 -9.61
N PHE A 158 -24.09 -20.07 -9.20
CA PHE A 158 -23.61 -19.67 -7.87
C PHE A 158 -22.27 -20.31 -7.48
N ARG A 159 -21.34 -20.32 -8.42
CA ARG A 159 -20.00 -20.87 -8.19
C ARG A 159 -19.01 -19.72 -7.96
N PRO A 160 -18.06 -19.84 -7.02
CA PRO A 160 -16.98 -18.89 -6.94
C PRO A 160 -16.07 -19.03 -8.16
N GLY A 161 -15.78 -17.91 -8.80
CA GLY A 161 -14.82 -17.76 -9.87
C GLY A 161 -13.74 -16.74 -9.50
N ILE A 162 -12.59 -16.84 -10.12
CA ILE A 162 -11.50 -15.87 -9.97
C ILE A 162 -11.31 -15.20 -11.33
N ASN A 163 -11.49 -13.88 -11.36
CA ASN A 163 -11.11 -13.07 -12.50
C ASN A 163 -9.64 -12.65 -12.35
N ILE A 164 -8.82 -12.98 -13.35
CA ILE A 164 -7.40 -12.62 -13.39
C ILE A 164 -7.14 -11.94 -14.73
N ASP A 165 -6.56 -10.75 -14.69
CA ASP A 165 -6.20 -10.00 -15.89
C ASP A 165 -4.82 -9.37 -15.74
N VAL A 166 -4.14 -9.16 -16.86
CA VAL A 166 -2.90 -8.39 -16.90
C VAL A 166 -3.25 -6.91 -16.72
N SER A 167 -2.53 -6.24 -15.82
CA SER A 167 -2.71 -4.82 -15.57
C SER A 167 -1.39 -4.08 -15.77
N HIS A 168 -1.47 -2.80 -16.11
CA HIS A 168 -0.32 -1.90 -16.17
C HIS A 168 -0.69 -0.59 -15.48
N SER A 169 0.26 -0.01 -14.75
CA SER A 169 0.08 1.30 -14.13
C SER A 169 1.40 2.04 -14.09
N CYS A 170 1.30 3.36 -14.08
CA CYS A 170 2.44 4.25 -14.01
C CYS A 170 2.84 4.49 -12.54
N PHE A 171 4.14 4.46 -12.27
CA PHE A 171 4.72 4.75 -10.96
C PHE A 171 5.92 5.67 -11.12
N TYR A 172 6.17 6.54 -10.14
CA TYR A 172 7.42 7.29 -10.12
C TYR A 172 8.61 6.34 -10.04
N LYS A 173 9.64 6.62 -10.84
CA LYS A 173 10.93 5.93 -10.80
C LYS A 173 11.51 5.97 -9.39
N HIS A 174 12.16 4.88 -8.98
CA HIS A 174 12.95 4.88 -7.76
C HIS A 174 14.26 5.64 -8.00
N GLN A 175 14.25 6.94 -7.72
CA GLN A 175 15.39 7.82 -8.00
C GLN A 175 15.51 8.99 -7.00
N SER A 176 16.62 9.73 -7.08
CA SER A 176 16.79 10.95 -6.28
C SER A 176 15.80 12.04 -6.71
N LEU A 177 15.40 12.90 -5.75
CA LEU A 177 14.53 14.04 -6.05
C LEU A 177 15.11 14.96 -7.12
N ILE A 178 16.44 15.10 -7.17
CA ILE A 178 17.11 15.91 -8.19
C ILE A 178 16.96 15.30 -9.58
N ASN A 179 17.12 13.98 -9.72
CA ASN A 179 16.89 13.31 -11.00
C ASN A 179 15.42 13.44 -11.44
N LEU A 180 14.47 13.26 -10.52
CA LEU A 180 13.05 13.44 -10.81
C LEU A 180 12.73 14.86 -11.29
N ILE A 181 13.30 15.89 -10.64
CA ILE A 181 13.17 17.29 -11.10
C ILE A 181 13.71 17.44 -12.53
N CYS A 182 14.89 16.90 -12.82
CA CYS A 182 15.46 16.94 -14.17
C CYS A 182 14.56 16.23 -15.18
N ASP A 183 14.04 15.04 -14.85
CA ASP A 183 13.16 14.28 -15.73
C ASP A 183 11.85 15.04 -16.04
N ILE A 184 11.23 15.65 -15.03
CA ILE A 184 10.01 16.45 -15.23
C ILE A 184 10.30 17.68 -16.11
N LEU A 185 11.41 18.39 -15.88
CA LEU A 185 11.78 19.57 -16.65
C LEU A 185 12.23 19.25 -18.09
N ASN A 186 12.81 18.08 -18.31
CA ASN A 186 13.12 17.59 -19.64
C ASN A 186 11.87 17.12 -20.39
N GLY A 187 10.88 16.58 -19.67
CA GLY A 187 9.63 16.08 -20.26
C GLY A 187 9.87 15.10 -21.41
N ASP A 188 9.26 15.38 -22.57
CA ASP A 188 9.36 14.58 -23.79
C ASP A 188 10.53 14.98 -24.72
N GLU A 189 11.41 15.90 -24.28
CA GLU A 189 12.53 16.37 -25.10
C GLU A 189 13.48 15.23 -25.46
N HIS A 190 13.85 15.15 -26.75
CA HIS A 190 14.75 14.11 -27.26
C HIS A 190 16.18 14.28 -26.73
N GLN A 191 16.60 15.52 -26.46
CA GLN A 191 17.88 15.83 -25.85
C GLN A 191 17.64 16.50 -24.49
N ALA A 192 18.20 15.90 -23.44
CA ALA A 192 18.08 16.40 -22.08
C ALA A 192 18.72 17.79 -21.96
N LYS A 193 17.92 18.79 -21.58
CA LYS A 193 18.37 20.16 -21.31
C LYS A 193 18.87 20.33 -19.87
N PHE A 194 18.29 19.56 -18.94
CA PHE A 194 18.63 19.56 -17.52
C PHE A 194 19.34 18.27 -17.15
N HIS A 195 20.54 18.40 -16.59
CA HIS A 195 21.28 17.27 -16.04
C HIS A 195 21.63 17.52 -14.57
N PRO A 196 21.52 16.52 -13.66
CA PRO A 196 21.81 16.69 -12.24
C PRO A 196 23.18 17.33 -11.94
N ARG A 197 24.20 16.98 -12.75
CA ARG A 197 25.56 17.51 -12.65
C ARG A 197 25.69 19.00 -12.98
N GLN A 198 24.71 19.58 -13.67
CA GLN A 198 24.70 21.00 -14.02
C GLN A 198 24.02 21.85 -12.93
N LEU A 199 23.29 21.22 -12.01
CA LEU A 199 22.62 21.91 -10.91
C LEU A 199 23.63 22.19 -9.79
N LYS A 200 24.01 23.46 -9.68
CA LYS A 200 24.89 24.00 -8.63
C LYS A 200 24.08 24.74 -7.56
N ILE A 201 24.70 25.08 -6.44
CA ILE A 201 24.04 25.77 -5.31
C ILE A 201 23.46 27.15 -5.67
N ASP A 202 24.05 27.79 -6.67
CA ASP A 202 23.66 29.08 -7.25
C ASP A 202 22.67 28.93 -8.42
N THR A 203 22.38 27.71 -8.86
CA THR A 203 21.37 27.48 -9.89
C THR A 203 20.00 27.82 -9.33
N ARG A 204 19.29 28.73 -9.99
CA ARG A 204 17.93 29.13 -9.65
C ARG A 204 16.98 28.66 -10.75
N LEU A 205 15.93 27.96 -10.33
CA LEU A 205 14.84 27.60 -11.22
C LEU A 205 14.03 28.86 -11.53
N LYS A 206 13.71 29.06 -12.80
CA LYS A 206 12.87 30.17 -13.24
C LYS A 206 11.41 29.92 -12.85
N PRO A 207 10.57 30.96 -12.73
CA PRO A 207 9.16 30.82 -12.35
C PRO A 207 8.38 29.83 -13.23
N GLU A 208 8.68 29.75 -14.52
CA GLU A 208 8.09 28.79 -15.46
C GLU A 208 8.43 27.33 -15.10
N HIS A 209 9.65 27.05 -14.64
CA HIS A 209 10.05 25.70 -14.21
C HIS A 209 9.31 25.30 -12.93
N LEU A 210 9.15 26.24 -11.99
CA LEU A 210 8.40 26.01 -10.75
C LEU A 210 6.92 25.73 -11.03
N ARG A 211 6.32 26.42 -12.01
CA ARG A 211 4.94 26.18 -12.44
C ARG A 211 4.71 24.75 -12.96
N LEU A 212 5.72 24.14 -13.58
CA LEU A 212 5.67 22.74 -14.03
C LEU A 212 5.91 21.76 -12.88
N LEU A 213 6.86 22.06 -11.99
CA LEU A 213 7.26 21.13 -10.92
C LEU A 213 6.25 21.02 -9.78
N ILE A 214 5.62 22.12 -9.38
CA ILE A 214 4.73 22.13 -8.21
C ILE A 214 3.57 21.13 -8.35
N PRO A 215 2.81 21.08 -9.47
CA PRO A 215 1.73 20.11 -9.64
C PRO A 215 2.20 18.66 -9.56
N GLU A 216 3.34 18.34 -10.15
CA GLU A 216 3.87 16.97 -10.24
C GLU A 216 4.45 16.49 -8.90
N LEU A 217 5.20 17.35 -8.20
CA LEU A 217 5.87 16.97 -6.97
C LEU A 217 4.97 17.07 -5.73
N LYS A 218 3.92 17.90 -5.77
CA LYS A 218 3.03 18.06 -4.63
C LYS A 218 2.34 16.74 -4.29
N GLY A 219 2.51 16.30 -3.07
CA GLY A 219 1.96 15.04 -2.58
C GLY A 219 2.84 13.82 -2.82
N VAL A 220 3.98 13.94 -3.52
CA VAL A 220 4.98 12.88 -3.65
C VAL A 220 5.64 12.64 -2.29
N SER A 221 5.91 11.38 -1.97
CA SER A 221 6.64 10.98 -0.77
C SER A 221 8.12 10.78 -1.09
N ILE A 222 9.01 11.34 -0.28
CA ILE A 222 10.47 11.32 -0.47
C ILE A 222 11.18 10.82 0.78
N HIS A 223 12.30 10.12 0.60
CA HIS A 223 13.18 9.67 1.67
C HIS A 223 14.34 10.65 1.85
N THR A 224 14.69 10.98 3.10
CA THR A 224 15.90 11.76 3.39
C THR A 224 17.12 10.87 3.53
N THR A 225 18.22 11.24 2.87
CA THR A 225 19.48 10.46 2.88
C THR A 225 20.59 11.09 3.73
N HIS A 226 20.41 12.32 4.22
CA HIS A 226 21.46 13.12 4.86
C HIS A 226 21.60 12.92 6.38
N ARG A 227 20.89 11.93 6.95
CA ARG A 227 20.98 11.49 8.34
C ARG A 227 20.88 9.96 8.34
N ASN A 228 21.45 9.27 9.34
CA ASN A 228 21.23 7.82 9.57
C ASN A 228 19.78 7.52 10.02
N GLN A 229 18.80 8.18 9.39
CA GLN A 229 17.38 8.15 9.68
C GLN A 229 16.67 8.08 8.32
N ASP A 230 16.04 6.94 8.06
CA ASP A 230 15.27 6.71 6.83
C ASP A 230 13.87 7.33 6.96
N ARG A 231 13.80 8.66 7.00
CA ARG A 231 12.52 9.38 7.18
C ARG A 231 11.85 9.64 5.84
N ILE A 232 10.54 9.41 5.82
CA ILE A 232 9.68 9.70 4.67
C ILE A 232 8.90 11.00 4.91
N TYR A 233 8.99 11.94 3.98
CA TYR A 233 8.24 13.19 3.97
C TYR A 233 7.32 13.27 2.77
N ARG A 234 6.16 13.89 2.93
CA ARG A 234 5.28 14.23 1.81
C ARG A 234 5.48 15.69 1.41
N ILE A 235 5.84 15.94 0.15
CA ILE A 235 6.06 17.29 -0.37
C ILE A 235 4.73 18.04 -0.32
N LYS A 236 4.70 19.16 0.40
CA LYS A 236 3.51 20.04 0.48
C LYS A 236 3.54 21.16 -0.54
N ASP A 237 4.73 21.72 -0.73
CA ASP A 237 4.99 22.84 -1.63
C ASP A 237 6.48 22.96 -1.93
N ILE A 238 6.84 23.81 -2.88
CA ILE A 238 8.22 24.14 -3.26
C ILE A 238 8.44 25.64 -3.03
N SER A 239 9.41 26.00 -2.19
CA SER A 239 9.72 27.41 -1.91
C SER A 239 10.40 28.08 -3.10
N GLY A 240 9.86 29.23 -3.54
CA GLY A 240 10.46 30.07 -4.59
C GLY A 240 11.61 30.95 -4.11
N THR A 241 11.85 31.02 -2.80
CA THR A 241 12.93 31.78 -2.18
C THR A 241 13.87 30.84 -1.44
N ALA A 242 15.18 31.01 -1.65
CA ALA A 242 16.17 30.42 -0.75
C ALA A 242 16.11 31.21 0.57
N ALA A 243 15.90 30.51 1.69
CA ALA A 243 16.05 31.09 3.02
C ALA A 243 17.54 31.32 3.34
#